data_AF-A0A7C3MHR4-F1
#
_entry.id   AF-A0A7C3MHR4-F1
#
_cell.length_a   1.000
_cell.length_b   1.000
_cell.length_c   1.000
_cell.angle_alpha   90.00
_cell.angle_beta   90.00
_cell.angle_gamma   90.00
#
_symmetry.space_group_name_H-M   'P 1'
#
loop_
_entity.id
_entity.type
_entity.pdbx_description
1 polymer ?
#
loop_
_entity_poly.entity_id
_entity_poly.type
_entity_poly.pdbx_seq_one_letter_code
_entity_poly.pdbx_strand_id
1 'polypeptide(L)'
;YGLIVLNSGCEVSGFYIKSQWSGTILDPAIKGENCENIKIFNNKIYYPDSVPIALERASGNIFNNELRTGIAADYCKDLVIENNKIEGIPVGWRTGVSYGTGISIVGSSPIIRNNHIFNCGDGINITMAVGDVVSSPLIENNIIENNKVYGIRITPFPCEADFGGGKRGSAGGNIIRNNGKCDFLNESPSEIYAQYNTWTHPTEEEIDRYDIWDDDEGKGGKVIFVPFKGGVSIKRR
;
A
#
# COMPACT_ATOMS: atom_id res chain seq x y z
N TYR A 1 -23.20 4.86 0.42
CA TYR A 1 -23.46 3.65 -0.38
C TYR A 1 -22.51 3.59 -1.56
N GLY A 2 -21.68 2.55 -1.63
CA GLY A 2 -20.82 2.31 -2.80
C GLY A 2 -21.62 1.94 -4.05
N LEU A 3 -21.05 2.18 -5.22
CA LEU A 3 -21.72 1.89 -6.50
C LEU A 3 -22.03 0.39 -6.65
N ILE A 4 -21.07 -0.46 -6.24
CA ILE A 4 -21.22 -1.92 -6.18
C ILE A 4 -21.02 -2.33 -4.72
N VAL A 5 -22.00 -3.03 -4.15
CA VAL A 5 -21.92 -3.62 -2.81
C VAL A 5 -21.76 -5.12 -2.94
N LEU A 6 -20.72 -5.66 -2.32
CA LEU A 6 -20.36 -7.08 -2.40
C LEU A 6 -21.08 -7.90 -1.34
N ASN A 7 -21.44 -9.13 -1.71
CA ASN A 7 -21.78 -10.21 -0.80
C ASN A 7 -20.71 -11.31 -0.88
N SER A 8 -20.73 -12.25 0.07
CA SER A 8 -19.83 -13.40 0.03
C SER A 8 -19.98 -14.22 -1.26
N GLY A 9 -18.85 -14.65 -1.82
CA GLY A 9 -18.77 -15.41 -3.07
C GLY A 9 -18.98 -14.58 -4.34
N CYS A 10 -19.13 -13.25 -4.23
CA CYS A 10 -19.28 -12.40 -5.40
C CYS A 10 -17.98 -12.29 -6.22
N GLU A 11 -18.15 -12.29 -7.54
CA GLU A 11 -17.10 -11.97 -8.50
C GLU A 11 -17.48 -10.70 -9.25
N VAL A 12 -16.57 -9.73 -9.30
CA VAL A 12 -16.74 -8.45 -10.00
C VAL A 12 -15.60 -8.27 -11.00
N SER A 13 -15.94 -8.29 -12.29
CA SER A 13 -14.92 -8.24 -13.34
C SER A 13 -15.38 -7.61 -14.64
N GLY A 14 -14.42 -7.05 -15.39
CA GLY A 14 -14.65 -6.55 -16.75
C GLY A 14 -15.31 -5.17 -16.81
N PHE A 15 -15.36 -4.44 -15.70
CA PHE A 15 -15.98 -3.13 -15.65
C PHE A 15 -14.98 -2.00 -15.91
N TYR A 16 -15.43 -0.99 -16.63
CA TYR A 16 -14.82 0.33 -16.64
C TYR A 16 -15.71 1.30 -15.86
N ILE A 17 -15.26 1.69 -14.66
CA ILE A 17 -15.98 2.63 -13.80
C ILE A 17 -15.25 3.97 -13.87
N LYS A 18 -15.97 5.04 -14.23
CA LYS A 18 -15.41 6.39 -14.31
C LYS A 18 -16.33 7.37 -13.58
N SER A 19 -15.83 8.03 -12.55
CA SER A 19 -16.46 9.22 -11.96
C SER A 19 -15.78 10.50 -12.46
N GLN A 20 -16.56 11.56 -12.59
CA GLN A 20 -16.03 12.92 -12.71
C GLN A 20 -15.99 13.55 -11.32
N TRP A 21 -14.96 14.36 -11.05
CA TRP A 21 -14.81 14.99 -9.74
C TRP A 21 -16.08 15.75 -9.38
N SER A 22 -16.72 15.37 -8.28
CA SER A 22 -18.02 15.94 -7.88
C SER A 22 -17.88 17.14 -6.94
N GLY A 23 -16.67 17.47 -6.50
CA GLY A 23 -16.46 18.49 -5.47
C GLY A 23 -16.70 18.00 -4.04
N THR A 24 -17.09 16.74 -3.89
CA THR A 24 -17.42 16.10 -2.61
C THR A 24 -16.76 14.73 -2.53
N ILE A 25 -16.40 14.30 -1.32
CA ILE A 25 -15.92 12.93 -1.12
C ILE A 25 -17.10 11.99 -1.35
N LEU A 26 -16.92 11.02 -2.23
CA LEU A 26 -17.93 9.99 -2.52
C LEU A 26 -17.64 8.72 -1.73
N ASP A 27 -18.65 7.85 -1.65
CA ASP A 27 -18.45 6.46 -1.27
C ASP A 27 -17.53 5.73 -2.26
N PRO A 28 -16.89 4.63 -1.84
CA PRO A 28 -16.07 3.82 -2.75
C PRO A 28 -16.87 3.26 -3.93
N ALA A 29 -16.21 3.04 -5.06
CA ALA A 29 -16.86 2.44 -6.23
C ALA A 29 -17.29 0.99 -5.95
N ILE A 30 -16.45 0.23 -5.27
CA ILE A 30 -16.75 -1.13 -4.81
C ILE A 30 -16.59 -1.16 -3.28
N LYS A 31 -17.66 -1.52 -2.57
CA LYS A 31 -17.66 -1.72 -1.13
C LYS A 31 -17.95 -3.18 -0.79
N GLY A 32 -17.14 -3.77 0.07
CA GLY A 32 -17.43 -5.05 0.73
C GLY A 32 -17.37 -4.90 2.24
N GLU A 33 -18.35 -5.44 2.95
CA GLU A 33 -18.39 -5.42 4.41
C GLU A 33 -18.86 -6.79 4.91
N ASN A 34 -18.09 -7.44 5.79
CA ASN A 34 -18.39 -8.78 6.30
C ASN A 34 -18.66 -9.80 5.18
N CYS A 35 -17.80 -9.81 4.15
CA CYS A 35 -17.96 -10.66 2.97
C CYS A 35 -16.73 -11.53 2.73
N GLU A 36 -16.96 -12.78 2.35
CA GLU A 36 -15.90 -13.78 2.20
C GLU A 36 -15.83 -14.31 0.78
N ASN A 37 -14.66 -14.82 0.38
CA ASN A 37 -14.44 -15.44 -0.92
C ASN A 37 -14.81 -14.53 -2.11
N ILE A 38 -14.56 -13.22 -1.97
CA ILE A 38 -14.82 -12.28 -3.06
C ILE A 38 -13.69 -12.33 -4.11
N LYS A 39 -14.01 -11.99 -5.35
CA LYS A 39 -13.00 -11.73 -6.39
C LYS A 39 -13.30 -10.41 -7.09
N ILE A 40 -12.32 -9.52 -7.13
CA ILE A 40 -12.40 -8.26 -7.87
C ILE A 40 -11.26 -8.23 -8.87
N PHE A 41 -11.56 -8.37 -10.17
CA PHE A 41 -10.49 -8.55 -11.15
C PHE A 41 -10.77 -8.02 -12.54
N ASN A 42 -9.71 -7.70 -13.29
CA ASN A 42 -9.79 -7.19 -14.66
C ASN A 42 -10.71 -5.97 -14.79
N ASN A 43 -10.73 -5.09 -13.77
CA ASN A 43 -11.50 -3.85 -13.81
C ASN A 43 -10.57 -2.66 -14.05
N LYS A 44 -11.12 -1.61 -14.64
CA LYS A 44 -10.48 -0.29 -14.71
C LYS A 44 -11.34 0.72 -13.98
N ILE A 45 -10.84 1.26 -12.88
CA ILE A 45 -11.62 2.14 -12.00
C ILE A 45 -10.91 3.48 -11.88
N TYR A 46 -11.52 4.50 -12.47
CA TYR A 46 -11.13 5.90 -12.33
C TYR A 46 -12.13 6.62 -11.44
N TYR A 47 -11.80 6.77 -10.16
CA TYR A 47 -12.72 7.28 -9.16
C TYR A 47 -12.05 8.37 -8.31
N PRO A 48 -11.95 9.61 -8.81
CA PRO A 48 -11.14 10.65 -8.19
C PRO A 48 -11.66 11.15 -6.83
N ASP A 49 -12.92 10.87 -6.52
CA ASP A 49 -13.60 11.41 -5.34
C ASP A 49 -13.51 10.52 -4.10
N SER A 50 -12.91 9.32 -4.23
CA SER A 50 -12.84 8.35 -3.13
C SER A 50 -11.76 7.28 -3.36
N VAL A 51 -11.71 6.30 -2.46
CA VAL A 51 -10.99 5.04 -2.66
C VAL A 51 -11.81 4.10 -3.57
N PRO A 52 -11.28 3.60 -4.71
CA PRO A 52 -11.96 2.72 -5.64
C PRO A 52 -12.57 1.48 -5.00
N ILE A 53 -11.80 0.82 -4.14
CA ILE A 53 -12.19 -0.43 -3.50
C ILE A 53 -12.00 -0.25 -2.00
N ALA A 54 -13.07 -0.40 -1.23
CA ALA A 54 -13.01 -0.43 0.23
C ALA A 54 -13.59 -1.74 0.74
N LEU A 55 -12.79 -2.46 1.52
CA LEU A 55 -13.16 -3.72 2.14
C LEU A 55 -13.01 -3.62 3.65
N GLU A 56 -14.07 -3.99 4.37
CA GLU A 56 -14.06 -4.12 5.82
C GLU A 56 -14.43 -5.55 6.22
N ARG A 57 -13.61 -6.20 7.05
CA ARG A 57 -13.84 -7.57 7.53
C ARG A 57 -14.09 -8.56 6.38
N ALA A 58 -13.31 -8.43 5.31
CA ALA A 58 -13.47 -9.22 4.10
C ALA A 58 -12.32 -10.20 3.86
N SER A 59 -12.58 -11.23 3.05
CA SER A 59 -11.58 -12.17 2.54
C SER A 59 -11.78 -12.44 1.04
N GLY A 60 -10.69 -12.71 0.32
CA GLY A 60 -10.76 -12.96 -1.12
C GLY A 60 -9.55 -12.46 -1.91
N ASN A 61 -9.76 -12.17 -3.20
CA ASN A 61 -8.69 -11.82 -4.13
C ASN A 61 -9.02 -10.54 -4.91
N ILE A 62 -8.07 -9.62 -4.98
CA ILE A 62 -8.12 -8.41 -5.81
C ILE A 62 -6.96 -8.46 -6.78
N PHE A 63 -7.23 -8.65 -8.07
CA PHE A 63 -6.14 -8.87 -9.02
C PHE A 63 -6.35 -8.34 -10.43
N ASN A 64 -5.26 -8.00 -11.12
CA ASN A 64 -5.29 -7.50 -12.50
C ASN A 64 -6.19 -6.27 -12.71
N ASN A 65 -6.32 -5.38 -11.70
CA ASN A 65 -7.09 -4.15 -11.85
C ASN A 65 -6.17 -2.97 -12.20
N GLU A 66 -6.72 -2.01 -12.95
CA GLU A 66 -6.15 -0.69 -13.15
C GLU A 66 -6.94 0.34 -12.31
N LEU A 67 -6.35 0.80 -11.22
CA LEU A 67 -6.99 1.68 -10.26
C LEU A 67 -6.35 3.07 -10.30
N ARG A 68 -7.18 4.10 -10.16
CA ARG A 68 -6.71 5.46 -9.91
C ARG A 68 -7.13 5.89 -8.51
N THR A 69 -6.12 6.17 -7.68
CA THR A 69 -6.09 6.20 -6.19
C THR A 69 -5.74 4.84 -5.56
N GLY A 70 -6.65 4.12 -4.89
CA GLY A 70 -6.21 2.97 -4.09
C GLY A 70 -7.23 1.92 -3.65
N ILE A 71 -6.77 1.04 -2.75
CA ILE A 71 -7.52 -0.02 -2.09
C ILE A 71 -7.45 0.21 -0.58
N ALA A 72 -8.58 0.17 0.12
CA ALA A 72 -8.64 0.15 1.58
C ALA A 72 -9.01 -1.26 2.06
N ALA A 73 -8.21 -1.81 2.97
CA ALA A 73 -8.42 -3.10 3.60
C ALA A 73 -8.40 -2.94 5.12
N ASP A 74 -9.59 -3.00 5.71
CA ASP A 74 -9.82 -2.77 7.13
C ASP A 74 -10.31 -4.08 7.77
N TYR A 75 -9.66 -4.53 8.84
CA TYR A 75 -9.96 -5.79 9.54
C TYR A 75 -10.06 -7.03 8.61
N CYS A 76 -9.40 -7.01 7.46
CA CYS A 76 -9.45 -8.06 6.46
C CYS A 76 -8.49 -9.21 6.80
N LYS A 77 -8.95 -10.44 6.54
CA LYS A 77 -8.19 -11.68 6.74
C LYS A 77 -8.20 -12.47 5.43
N ASP A 78 -7.13 -13.20 5.15
CA ASP A 78 -7.02 -14.04 3.95
C ASP A 78 -7.33 -13.27 2.65
N LEU A 79 -6.88 -12.01 2.59
CA LEU A 79 -7.00 -11.15 1.43
C LEU A 79 -5.69 -11.17 0.64
N VAL A 80 -5.78 -11.42 -0.67
CA VAL A 80 -4.65 -11.32 -1.60
C VAL A 80 -4.87 -10.15 -2.55
N ILE A 81 -3.91 -9.24 -2.61
CA ILE A 81 -3.90 -8.09 -3.51
C ILE A 81 -2.72 -8.26 -4.45
N GLU A 82 -2.99 -8.61 -5.71
CA GLU A 82 -1.91 -8.96 -6.64
C GLU A 82 -2.05 -8.47 -8.07
N ASN A 83 -0.94 -8.20 -8.75
CA ASN A 83 -0.93 -7.83 -10.17
C ASN A 83 -1.80 -6.59 -10.50
N ASN A 84 -2.03 -5.69 -9.54
CA ASN A 84 -2.77 -4.47 -9.78
C ASN A 84 -1.83 -3.33 -10.17
N LYS A 85 -2.32 -2.45 -11.04
CA LYS A 85 -1.70 -1.16 -11.33
C LYS A 85 -2.48 -0.07 -10.60
N ILE A 86 -1.84 0.59 -9.66
CA ILE A 86 -2.43 1.58 -8.77
C ILE A 86 -1.71 2.90 -8.97
N GLU A 87 -2.41 3.88 -9.53
CA GLU A 87 -1.83 5.19 -9.83
C GLU A 87 -2.57 6.30 -9.08
N GLY A 88 -1.86 7.07 -8.27
CA GLY A 88 -2.45 8.22 -7.62
C GLY A 88 -2.86 9.31 -8.60
N ILE A 89 -3.78 10.17 -8.17
CA ILE A 89 -4.24 11.30 -8.98
C ILE A 89 -3.46 12.54 -8.55
N PRO A 90 -2.86 13.29 -9.50
CA PRO A 90 -2.31 14.61 -9.21
C PRO A 90 -3.46 15.58 -8.95
N VAL A 91 -4.03 15.58 -7.75
CA VAL A 91 -4.96 16.64 -7.36
C VAL A 91 -4.11 17.87 -7.09
N GLY A 92 -4.31 18.93 -7.87
CA GLY A 92 -3.68 20.23 -7.59
C GLY A 92 -4.05 20.67 -6.18
N TRP A 93 -3.13 21.37 -5.50
CA TRP A 93 -3.14 21.82 -4.09
C TRP A 93 -4.43 22.46 -3.53
N ARG A 94 -5.53 22.58 -4.29
CA ARG A 94 -6.71 23.38 -3.93
C ARG A 94 -7.80 22.65 -3.13
N THR A 95 -7.72 21.35 -2.87
CA THR A 95 -8.85 20.62 -2.25
C THR A 95 -8.62 20.16 -0.81
N GLY A 96 -7.42 20.26 -0.24
CA GLY A 96 -7.18 19.81 1.15
C GLY A 96 -7.42 18.31 1.38
N VAL A 97 -7.67 17.53 0.33
CA VAL A 97 -7.82 16.07 0.41
C VAL A 97 -6.44 15.46 0.19
N SER A 98 -5.97 14.69 1.17
CA SER A 98 -4.71 13.94 1.12
C SER A 98 -4.53 13.26 -0.24
N TYR A 99 -3.34 13.35 -0.82
CA TYR A 99 -2.97 12.56 -2.00
C TYR A 99 -3.26 11.08 -1.66
N GLY A 100 -4.27 10.49 -2.30
CA GLY A 100 -4.80 9.20 -1.88
C GLY A 100 -3.71 8.14 -1.70
N THR A 101 -3.79 7.37 -0.62
CA THR A 101 -2.95 6.20 -0.37
C THR A 101 -3.21 5.15 -1.46
N GLY A 102 -2.15 4.54 -2.00
CA GLY A 102 -2.29 3.44 -2.97
C GLY A 102 -2.93 2.20 -2.34
N ILE A 103 -2.40 1.72 -1.23
CA ILE A 103 -3.02 0.65 -0.42
C ILE A 103 -3.02 1.05 1.05
N SER A 104 -4.21 1.13 1.66
CA SER A 104 -4.38 1.36 3.09
C SER A 104 -4.70 0.05 3.80
N ILE A 105 -3.97 -0.23 4.88
CA ILE A 105 -4.10 -1.47 5.68
C ILE A 105 -4.36 -1.07 7.13
N VAL A 106 -5.53 -1.44 7.64
CA VAL A 106 -5.94 -1.15 9.03
C VAL A 106 -6.32 -2.46 9.71
N GLY A 107 -5.57 -2.87 10.74
CA GLY A 107 -5.78 -4.13 11.46
C GLY A 107 -5.92 -5.38 10.59
N SER A 108 -5.14 -5.46 9.52
CA SER A 108 -5.31 -6.48 8.48
C SER A 108 -4.01 -7.21 8.19
N SER A 109 -4.12 -8.43 7.64
CA SER A 109 -2.98 -9.29 7.31
C SER A 109 -2.98 -9.77 5.85
N PRO A 110 -3.11 -8.88 4.84
CA PRO A 110 -3.15 -9.30 3.45
C PRO A 110 -1.79 -9.78 2.94
N ILE A 111 -1.80 -10.57 1.88
CA ILE A 111 -0.64 -10.79 1.01
C ILE A 111 -0.72 -9.78 -0.14
N ILE A 112 0.31 -8.95 -0.29
CA ILE A 112 0.38 -7.89 -1.29
C ILE A 112 1.57 -8.17 -2.19
N ARG A 113 1.32 -8.49 -3.46
CA ARG A 113 2.41 -8.89 -4.36
C ARG A 113 2.26 -8.51 -5.81
N ASN A 114 3.37 -8.32 -6.51
CA ASN A 114 3.38 -8.06 -7.96
C ASN A 114 2.54 -6.83 -8.38
N ASN A 115 2.26 -5.89 -7.47
CA ASN A 115 1.55 -4.66 -7.80
C ASN A 115 2.52 -3.58 -8.25
N HIS A 116 2.05 -2.64 -9.09
CA HIS A 116 2.76 -1.41 -9.41
C HIS A 116 2.00 -0.23 -8.81
N ILE A 117 2.60 0.43 -7.82
CA ILE A 117 1.98 1.49 -7.01
C ILE A 117 2.81 2.77 -7.18
N PHE A 118 2.22 3.80 -7.79
CA PHE A 118 2.98 5.00 -8.15
C PHE A 118 2.13 6.26 -8.19
N ASN A 119 2.78 7.42 -8.06
CA ASN A 119 2.13 8.75 -8.05
C ASN A 119 1.05 8.95 -6.98
N CYS A 120 0.99 8.08 -5.95
CA CYS A 120 0.11 8.22 -4.79
C CYS A 120 0.66 9.23 -3.79
N GLY A 121 -0.09 9.55 -2.73
CA GLY A 121 0.48 10.29 -1.60
C GLY A 121 1.50 9.42 -0.87
N ASP A 122 0.95 8.42 -0.20
CA ASP A 122 1.70 7.26 0.29
C ASP A 122 1.43 6.08 -0.65
N GLY A 123 2.45 5.30 -0.98
CA GLY A 123 2.27 4.07 -1.75
C GLY A 123 1.46 3.05 -0.96
N ILE A 124 1.98 2.61 0.18
CA ILE A 124 1.28 1.74 1.15
C ILE A 124 1.32 2.39 2.52
N ASN A 125 0.16 2.51 3.18
CA ASN A 125 0.05 2.97 4.56
C ASN A 125 -0.49 1.85 5.46
N ILE A 126 0.22 1.56 6.55
CA ILE A 126 -0.06 0.44 7.46
C ILE A 126 -0.28 1.00 8.87
N THR A 127 -1.42 0.64 9.47
CA THR A 127 -1.76 1.00 10.85
C THR A 127 -2.43 -0.15 11.58
N MET A 128 -2.34 -0.14 12.91
CA MET A 128 -3.23 -0.96 13.72
C MET A 128 -4.68 -0.44 13.63
N ALA A 129 -5.61 -1.32 13.95
CA ALA A 129 -7.01 -0.96 14.16
C ALA A 129 -7.30 -0.66 15.64
N VAL A 130 -8.51 -0.15 15.91
CA VAL A 130 -9.05 -0.06 17.27
C VAL A 130 -9.15 -1.46 17.89
N GLY A 131 -8.86 -1.57 19.18
CA GLY A 131 -8.92 -2.84 19.93
C GLY A 131 -7.68 -3.72 19.75
N ASP A 132 -6.51 -3.10 19.58
CA ASP A 132 -5.20 -3.77 19.55
C ASP A 132 -5.03 -4.82 18.44
N VAL A 133 -5.78 -4.67 17.34
CA VAL A 133 -5.65 -5.54 16.16
C VAL A 133 -4.44 -5.08 15.34
N VAL A 134 -3.34 -5.81 15.49
CA VAL A 134 -2.05 -5.57 14.82
C VAL A 134 -2.15 -5.88 13.33
N SER A 135 -1.72 -4.92 12.49
CA SER A 135 -1.55 -5.18 11.06
C SER A 135 -0.29 -6.00 10.82
N SER A 136 -0.43 -7.06 10.05
CA SER A 136 0.65 -7.97 9.71
C SER A 136 0.54 -8.40 8.24
N PRO A 137 0.73 -7.49 7.27
CA PRO A 137 0.76 -7.84 5.85
C PRO A 137 2.07 -8.57 5.46
N LEU A 138 2.02 -9.41 4.42
CA LEU A 138 3.20 -9.88 3.70
C LEU A 138 3.31 -9.08 2.40
N ILE A 139 4.45 -8.41 2.17
CA ILE A 139 4.65 -7.55 0.99
C ILE A 139 5.84 -8.05 0.18
N GLU A 140 5.61 -8.51 -1.04
CA GLU A 140 6.65 -9.12 -1.89
C GLU A 140 6.53 -8.75 -3.36
N ASN A 141 7.66 -8.59 -4.06
CA ASN A 141 7.71 -8.36 -5.51
C ASN A 141 6.85 -7.20 -6.05
N ASN A 142 6.58 -6.17 -5.23
CA ASN A 142 5.88 -4.97 -5.69
C ASN A 142 6.87 -3.93 -6.25
N ILE A 143 6.39 -3.06 -7.13
CA ILE A 143 7.08 -1.85 -7.55
C ILE A 143 6.35 -0.66 -6.92
N ILE A 144 7.00 0.01 -5.98
CA ILE A 144 6.45 1.14 -5.22
C ILE A 144 7.35 2.35 -5.47
N GLU A 145 6.92 3.26 -6.34
CA GLU A 145 7.81 4.32 -6.80
C GLU A 145 7.11 5.64 -7.11
N ASN A 146 7.87 6.74 -7.04
CA ASN A 146 7.38 8.07 -7.41
C ASN A 146 6.11 8.50 -6.65
N ASN A 147 5.93 8.01 -5.42
CA ASN A 147 4.88 8.51 -4.54
C ASN A 147 5.30 9.84 -3.92
N LYS A 148 4.33 10.72 -3.69
CA LYS A 148 4.60 12.13 -3.37
C LYS A 148 5.17 12.35 -1.99
N VAL A 149 4.88 11.46 -1.04
CA VAL A 149 5.32 11.59 0.35
C VAL A 149 6.16 10.38 0.72
N TYR A 150 5.56 9.21 0.91
CA TYR A 150 6.29 8.00 1.30
C TYR A 150 6.01 6.85 0.33
N GLY A 151 7.01 6.00 0.09
CA GLY A 151 6.75 4.72 -0.58
C GLY A 151 5.92 3.82 0.33
N ILE A 152 6.45 3.59 1.53
CA ILE A 152 5.82 2.87 2.63
C ILE A 152 5.75 3.78 3.85
N ARG A 153 4.60 3.80 4.51
CA ARG A 153 4.45 4.40 5.84
C ARG A 153 3.82 3.41 6.80
N ILE A 154 4.46 3.21 7.95
CA ILE A 154 3.92 2.47 9.09
C ILE A 154 3.71 3.46 10.23
N THR A 155 2.47 3.58 10.71
CA THR A 155 2.07 4.54 11.75
C THR A 155 2.63 4.18 13.15
N PRO A 156 2.61 5.11 14.13
CA PRO A 156 3.23 4.93 15.46
C PRO A 156 2.49 3.99 16.40
N PHE A 157 2.27 2.77 15.95
CA PHE A 157 1.51 1.72 16.59
C PHE A 157 2.10 0.36 16.25
N PRO A 158 2.03 -0.65 17.14
CA PRO A 158 2.59 -1.98 16.86
C PRO A 158 2.06 -2.56 15.54
N CYS A 159 2.99 -2.91 14.65
CA CYS A 159 2.74 -3.52 13.36
C CYS A 159 3.78 -4.63 13.12
N GLU A 160 3.42 -5.68 12.40
CA GLU A 160 4.29 -6.83 12.10
C GLU A 160 4.33 -7.09 10.58
N ALA A 161 4.48 -6.01 9.82
CA ALA A 161 4.64 -6.09 8.38
C ALA A 161 5.98 -6.77 8.04
N ASP A 162 5.97 -7.63 7.03
CA ASP A 162 7.16 -8.32 6.53
C ASP A 162 7.32 -8.03 5.03
N PHE A 163 8.37 -7.27 4.71
CA PHE A 163 8.78 -6.90 3.36
C PHE A 163 9.96 -7.75 2.88
N GLY A 164 10.38 -8.77 3.63
CA GLY A 164 11.42 -9.71 3.24
C GLY A 164 12.35 -10.13 4.39
N GLY A 165 12.57 -11.45 4.52
CA GLY A 165 13.54 -12.02 5.46
C GLY A 165 13.07 -12.12 6.92
N GLY A 166 11.86 -11.63 7.23
CA GLY A 166 11.23 -11.81 8.53
C GLY A 166 10.72 -13.23 8.77
N LYS A 167 10.33 -13.50 10.02
CA LYS A 167 9.80 -14.81 10.45
C LYS A 167 8.46 -15.17 9.80
N ARG A 168 7.76 -14.19 9.23
CA ARG A 168 6.46 -14.40 8.60
C ARG A 168 6.59 -14.91 7.16
N GLY A 169 7.79 -14.79 6.58
CA GLY A 169 8.17 -15.50 5.36
C GLY A 169 7.90 -14.73 4.08
N SER A 170 7.86 -13.39 4.12
CA SER A 170 7.89 -12.62 2.87
C SER A 170 9.21 -12.89 2.13
N ALA A 171 9.12 -13.11 0.82
CA ALA A 171 10.30 -13.30 -0.03
C ALA A 171 11.05 -11.99 -0.32
N GLY A 172 10.46 -10.84 0.01
CA GLY A 172 10.94 -9.51 -0.39
C GLY A 172 10.90 -9.33 -1.90
N GLY A 173 11.97 -8.80 -2.49
CA GLY A 173 12.03 -8.52 -3.93
C GLY A 173 11.20 -7.32 -4.37
N ASN A 174 10.77 -6.47 -3.44
CA ASN A 174 10.14 -5.21 -3.75
C ASN A 174 11.18 -4.24 -4.34
N ILE A 175 10.72 -3.35 -5.22
CA ILE A 175 11.46 -2.18 -5.68
C ILE A 175 10.78 -0.97 -5.05
N ILE A 176 11.43 -0.33 -4.08
CA ILE A 176 10.90 0.81 -3.33
C ILE A 176 11.85 1.98 -3.61
N ARG A 177 11.41 2.94 -4.44
CA ARG A 177 12.34 3.98 -4.92
C ARG A 177 11.70 5.30 -5.34
N ASN A 178 12.50 6.36 -5.33
CA ASN A 178 12.15 7.68 -5.82
C ASN A 178 10.87 8.25 -5.20
N ASN A 179 10.60 7.93 -3.93
CA ASN A 179 9.47 8.50 -3.21
C ASN A 179 9.86 9.85 -2.58
N GLY A 180 8.87 10.70 -2.28
CA GLY A 180 9.09 12.13 -2.04
C GLY A 180 10.01 12.47 -0.86
N LYS A 181 9.67 12.04 0.35
CA LYS A 181 10.43 12.31 1.57
C LYS A 181 11.45 11.22 1.88
N CYS A 182 10.98 9.97 1.85
CA CYS A 182 11.80 8.77 1.94
C CYS A 182 11.02 7.61 1.32
N ASP A 183 11.71 6.50 1.04
CA ASP A 183 11.12 5.28 0.49
C ASP A 183 10.36 4.49 1.55
N PHE A 184 10.85 4.49 2.78
CA PHE A 184 10.27 3.75 3.91
C PHE A 184 10.28 4.58 5.18
N LEU A 185 9.12 4.75 5.80
CA LEU A 185 8.99 5.36 7.13
C LEU A 185 8.43 4.33 8.11
N ASN A 186 9.20 3.99 9.14
CA ASN A 186 8.72 3.19 10.26
C ASN A 186 8.52 4.05 11.52
N GLU A 187 7.27 4.41 11.80
CA GLU A 187 6.94 5.06 13.08
C GLU A 187 6.50 4.03 14.14
N SER A 188 6.23 2.78 13.75
CA SER A 188 5.84 1.69 14.65
C SER A 188 6.97 1.37 15.63
N PRO A 189 6.71 1.07 16.91
CA PRO A 189 7.75 0.62 17.83
C PRO A 189 8.32 -0.77 17.48
N SER A 190 7.71 -1.49 16.53
CA SER A 190 8.16 -2.81 16.12
C SER A 190 9.36 -2.75 15.18
N GLU A 191 10.22 -3.77 15.26
CA GLU A 191 11.18 -4.06 14.21
C GLU A 191 10.47 -4.56 12.95
N ILE A 192 10.87 -4.05 11.78
CA ILE A 192 10.27 -4.37 10.49
C ILE A 192 11.33 -4.96 9.56
N TYR A 193 11.02 -6.08 8.95
CA TYR A 193 11.95 -6.78 8.07
C TYR A 193 11.71 -6.35 6.62
N ALA A 194 12.76 -5.92 5.94
CA ALA A 194 12.73 -5.42 4.57
C ALA A 194 13.96 -5.85 3.76
N GLN A 195 14.47 -7.06 4.03
CA GLN A 195 15.60 -7.64 3.33
C GLN A 195 15.21 -8.02 1.88
N TYR A 196 16.21 -8.16 1.03
CA TYR A 196 16.11 -8.60 -0.36
C TYR A 196 15.31 -7.64 -1.27
N ASN A 197 15.16 -6.39 -0.87
CA ASN A 197 14.53 -5.33 -1.64
C ASN A 197 15.55 -4.49 -2.42
N THR A 198 15.07 -3.75 -3.41
CA THR A 198 15.84 -2.78 -4.21
C THR A 198 15.41 -1.38 -3.83
N TRP A 199 16.38 -0.50 -3.57
CA TRP A 199 16.16 0.83 -3.03
C TRP A 199 16.54 1.93 -4.03
N THR A 200 16.35 3.20 -3.66
CA THR A 200 16.83 4.33 -4.46
C THR A 200 18.35 4.34 -4.48
N HIS A 201 18.99 4.24 -3.31
CA HIS A 201 20.44 4.35 -3.19
C HIS A 201 21.15 2.99 -3.16
N PRO A 202 22.40 2.91 -3.68
CA PRO A 202 23.10 1.65 -3.89
C PRO A 202 23.90 1.11 -2.71
N THR A 203 24.15 1.88 -1.65
CA THR A 203 24.93 1.42 -0.49
C THR A 203 24.08 1.39 0.77
N GLU A 204 24.50 0.57 1.74
CA GLU A 204 23.82 0.46 3.04
C GLU A 204 23.71 1.83 3.73
N GLU A 205 24.81 2.59 3.78
CA GLU A 205 24.86 3.88 4.44
C GLU A 205 24.01 4.95 3.75
N GLU A 206 23.87 4.88 2.42
CA GLU A 206 22.99 5.81 1.70
C GLU A 206 21.52 5.42 1.84
N ILE A 207 21.21 4.12 1.86
CA ILE A 207 19.84 3.62 2.10
C ILE A 207 19.37 4.02 3.49
N ASP A 208 20.16 3.72 4.51
CA ASP A 208 19.90 4.06 5.90
C ASP A 208 19.67 5.57 6.05
N ARG A 209 20.53 6.40 5.44
CA ARG A 209 20.46 7.86 5.58
C ARG A 209 19.35 8.55 4.79
N TYR A 210 18.97 8.03 3.63
CA TYR A 210 18.12 8.76 2.67
C TYR A 210 16.82 8.04 2.30
N ASP A 211 16.80 6.71 2.32
CA ASP A 211 15.67 5.91 1.85
C ASP A 211 14.78 5.46 3.00
N ILE A 212 15.34 5.22 4.18
CA ILE A 212 14.64 4.72 5.35
C ILE A 212 14.66 5.80 6.43
N TRP A 213 13.52 6.02 7.08
CA TRP A 213 13.43 6.80 8.32
C TRP A 213 12.88 5.90 9.42
N ASP A 214 13.70 5.59 10.43
CA ASP A 214 13.40 4.68 11.53
C ASP A 214 14.10 5.10 12.86
N ASP A 215 14.73 4.17 13.59
CA ASP A 215 15.07 4.32 15.00
C ASP A 215 16.14 5.38 15.28
N ASP A 216 17.05 5.61 14.34
CA ASP A 216 18.12 6.59 14.48
C ASP A 216 17.70 8.02 14.06
N GLU A 217 16.62 8.20 13.28
CA GLU A 217 15.92 9.49 13.14
C GLU A 217 14.95 9.80 14.30
N GLY A 218 14.95 8.96 15.35
CA GLY A 218 14.02 9.07 16.46
C GLY A 218 12.58 8.69 16.09
N LYS A 219 12.42 7.78 15.13
CA LYS A 219 11.13 7.22 14.70
C LYS A 219 11.05 5.75 15.12
N GLY A 220 9.92 5.35 15.70
CA GLY A 220 9.56 3.94 15.81
C GLY A 220 10.67 2.98 16.27
N GLY A 221 10.69 1.80 15.67
CA GLY A 221 11.70 0.77 15.78
C GLY A 221 12.41 0.55 14.45
N LYS A 222 13.43 -0.30 14.47
CA LYS A 222 14.37 -0.49 13.36
C LYS A 222 13.76 -1.16 12.13
N VAL A 223 14.20 -0.77 10.94
CA VAL A 223 14.01 -1.50 9.68
C VAL A 223 15.25 -2.32 9.37
N ILE A 224 15.07 -3.64 9.27
CA ILE A 224 16.13 -4.60 8.95
C ILE A 224 16.13 -4.85 7.44
N PHE A 225 16.96 -4.12 6.70
CA PHE A 225 16.94 -4.15 5.22
C PHE A 225 18.13 -4.88 4.56
N VAL A 226 19.13 -5.31 5.33
CA VAL A 226 20.33 -6.02 4.83
C VAL A 226 20.13 -7.54 4.96
N PRO A 227 20.41 -8.35 3.91
CA PRO A 227 20.99 -7.95 2.63
C PRO A 227 19.95 -7.28 1.73
N PHE A 228 20.36 -6.34 0.89
CA PHE A 228 19.53 -5.71 -0.14
C PHE A 228 20.03 -6.10 -1.55
N LYS A 229 19.17 -6.01 -2.56
CA LYS A 229 19.50 -6.41 -3.95
C LYS A 229 20.28 -5.34 -4.73
N GLY A 230 20.30 -4.10 -4.24
CA GLY A 230 21.03 -2.97 -4.81
C GLY A 230 20.19 -1.69 -4.89
N GLY A 231 20.77 -0.64 -5.46
CA GLY A 231 20.10 0.63 -5.72
C GLY A 231 20.24 1.10 -7.16
N VAL A 232 19.35 2.00 -7.59
CA VAL A 232 19.37 2.53 -8.95
C VAL A 232 20.28 3.75 -8.98
N SER A 233 21.36 3.71 -9.77
CA SER A 233 22.21 4.90 -9.96
C SER A 233 21.37 6.09 -10.44
N ILE A 234 21.14 7.06 -9.55
CA ILE A 234 20.51 8.32 -9.93
C ILE A 234 21.56 9.14 -10.68
N LYS A 235 21.48 9.16 -12.01
CA LYS A 235 22.12 10.25 -12.76
C LYS A 235 21.37 11.53 -12.40
N ARG A 236 21.92 12.31 -11.46
CA ARG A 236 21.48 13.69 -11.21
C ARG A 236 21.44 14.41 -12.56
N ARG A 237 20.25 14.88 -12.96
CA ARG A 237 20.08 15.82 -14.08
C ARG A 237 20.16 17.24 -13.55
#